data_AF-A0A3N0ZFC9-F1
#
_entry.id   AF-A0A3N0ZFC9-F1
#
_cell.length_a   1.000
_cell.length_b   1.000
_cell.length_c   1.000
_cell.angle_alpha   90.00
_cell.angle_beta   90.00
_cell.angle_gamma   90.00
#
_symmetry.space_group_name_H-M   'P 1'
#
loop_
_entity.id
_entity.type
_entity.pdbx_description
1 polymer ?
#
loop_
_entity_poly.entity_id
_entity_poly.type
_entity_poly.pdbx_seq_one_letter_code
_entity_poly.pdbx_strand_id
1 'polypeptide(L)'
;MKKTEYIAFCLLLLLAISCSDNISPRNDTLRVITIDTVYSFYPGEGQNAGQDSQYYPKNIFGLPGNNLDETIPFNSPEQILSLGLGGEITVGFKNYKIINGDGDDFIVFENVFLNPINGKYFIEPAEVSVSKDGINFIKFPYDTINFIGCAGLHPTLWNSRNIQNSGGDKFDLNSIGLDYITHIKIRDISREILQNPKNPYYDPIISGFDLDAVIGINYERLQ
;
A
#
# COMPACT_ATOMS: atom_id res chain seq x y z
N MET A 1 -26.95 -82.82 -20.89
CA MET A 1 -25.98 -83.59 -20.08
C MET A 1 -24.60 -82.94 -20.20
N LYS A 2 -24.11 -82.38 -19.10
CA LYS A 2 -22.73 -82.02 -18.72
C LYS A 2 -21.71 -81.70 -19.83
N LYS A 3 -21.17 -80.48 -19.79
CA LYS A 3 -19.75 -80.23 -19.56
C LYS A 3 -19.56 -78.82 -18.97
N THR A 4 -18.98 -78.79 -17.78
CA THR A 4 -18.58 -77.61 -17.02
C THR A 4 -17.20 -77.18 -17.52
N GLU A 5 -17.06 -75.96 -18.03
CA GLU A 5 -15.76 -75.34 -18.29
C GLU A 5 -15.48 -74.28 -17.23
N TYR A 6 -14.34 -74.41 -16.58
CA TYR A 6 -13.80 -73.44 -15.63
C TYR A 6 -13.21 -72.26 -16.41
N ILE A 7 -13.79 -71.08 -16.27
CA ILE A 7 -13.16 -69.83 -16.73
C ILE A 7 -12.55 -69.16 -15.50
N ALA A 8 -11.22 -69.13 -15.46
CA ALA A 8 -10.44 -68.43 -14.46
C ALA A 8 -10.72 -66.92 -14.54
N PHE A 9 -11.20 -66.33 -13.44
CA PHE A 9 -11.40 -64.90 -13.32
C PHE A 9 -10.04 -64.26 -12.94
N CYS A 10 -9.25 -63.86 -13.94
CA CYS A 10 -8.10 -62.99 -13.71
C CYS A 10 -8.61 -61.59 -13.35
N LEU A 11 -8.54 -61.23 -12.07
CA LEU A 11 -8.80 -59.89 -11.58
C LEU A 11 -7.66 -58.98 -12.09
N LEU A 12 -7.91 -58.22 -13.16
CA LEU A 12 -7.00 -57.18 -13.63
C LEU A 12 -7.16 -55.97 -12.71
N LEU A 13 -6.23 -55.80 -11.76
CA LEU A 13 -6.17 -54.61 -10.91
C LEU A 13 -5.66 -53.43 -11.77
N LEU A 14 -6.58 -52.60 -12.25
CA LEU A 14 -6.25 -51.29 -12.83
C LEU A 14 -5.81 -50.36 -11.69
N LEU A 15 -4.50 -50.28 -11.45
CA LEU A 15 -3.89 -49.20 -10.69
C LEU A 15 -4.04 -47.90 -11.50
N ALA A 16 -5.10 -47.15 -11.23
CA ALA A 16 -5.16 -45.75 -11.61
C ALA A 16 -4.04 -45.03 -10.85
N ILE A 17 -2.96 -44.73 -11.55
CA ILE A 17 -1.96 -43.78 -11.07
C ILE A 17 -2.67 -42.43 -11.07
N SER A 18 -3.27 -42.06 -9.94
CA SER A 18 -3.58 -40.66 -9.69
C SER A 18 -2.24 -39.96 -9.71
N CYS A 19 -2.00 -39.15 -10.75
CA CYS A 19 -0.98 -38.13 -10.70
C CYS A 19 -1.41 -37.22 -9.55
N SER A 20 -0.94 -37.49 -8.34
CA SER A 20 -0.93 -36.47 -7.31
C SER A 20 0.05 -35.45 -7.85
N ASP A 21 -0.48 -34.38 -8.43
CA ASP A 21 0.28 -33.16 -8.58
C ASP A 21 0.75 -32.85 -7.17
N ASN A 22 2.00 -33.20 -6.89
CA ASN A 22 2.76 -32.63 -5.79
C ASN A 22 2.91 -31.16 -6.17
N ILE A 23 1.85 -30.39 -5.94
CA ILE A 23 1.91 -28.96 -5.80
C ILE A 23 2.77 -28.78 -4.54
N SER A 24 4.08 -28.71 -4.76
CA SER A 24 4.95 -28.02 -3.84
C SER A 24 4.24 -26.70 -3.54
N PRO A 25 4.05 -26.30 -2.26
CA PRO A 25 3.63 -24.94 -1.99
C PRO A 25 4.61 -24.06 -2.77
N ARG A 26 4.06 -23.33 -3.75
CA ARG A 26 4.84 -22.34 -4.48
C ARG A 26 5.38 -21.45 -3.37
N ASN A 27 6.70 -21.36 -3.22
CA ASN A 27 7.29 -20.27 -2.47
C ASN A 27 6.90 -19.01 -3.24
N ASP A 28 5.70 -18.49 -3.00
CA ASP A 28 5.27 -17.18 -3.44
C ASP A 28 6.10 -16.20 -2.63
N THR A 29 7.32 -15.97 -3.12
CA THR A 29 8.04 -14.77 -2.77
C THR A 29 7.13 -13.63 -3.14
N LEU A 30 6.68 -12.93 -2.11
CA LEU A 30 5.79 -11.81 -2.24
C LEU A 30 6.39 -10.80 -3.23
N ARG A 31 5.70 -10.58 -4.34
CA ARG A 31 6.14 -9.70 -5.42
C ARG A 31 5.41 -8.37 -5.30
N VAL A 32 6.03 -7.43 -4.62
CA VAL A 32 5.66 -6.02 -4.68
C VAL A 32 6.86 -5.24 -5.21
N ILE A 33 6.62 -4.06 -5.73
CA ILE A 33 7.66 -3.05 -5.99
C ILE A 33 7.50 -1.92 -5.00
N THR A 34 8.61 -1.31 -4.60
CA THR A 34 8.62 -0.05 -3.83
C THR A 34 8.97 1.09 -4.77
N ILE A 35 8.52 2.30 -4.43
CA ILE A 35 8.98 3.50 -5.15
C ILE A 35 10.51 3.61 -5.07
N ASP A 36 11.13 4.09 -6.14
CA ASP A 36 12.58 4.28 -6.22
C ASP A 36 12.94 5.64 -6.86
N THR A 37 11.91 6.46 -7.11
CA THR A 37 12.00 7.70 -7.85
C THR A 37 11.12 8.76 -7.19
N VAL A 38 11.69 9.93 -6.94
CA VAL A 38 10.94 11.14 -6.61
C VAL A 38 11.06 12.12 -7.77
N TYR A 39 9.94 12.54 -8.32
CA TYR A 39 9.86 13.49 -9.43
C TYR A 39 9.81 14.94 -8.93
N SER A 40 9.09 15.16 -7.83
CA SER A 40 9.00 16.47 -7.17
C SER A 40 8.66 16.29 -5.70
N PHE A 41 9.15 17.21 -4.88
CA PHE A 41 8.77 17.34 -3.48
C PHE A 41 8.70 18.82 -3.12
N TYR A 42 7.56 19.22 -2.56
CA TYR A 42 7.28 20.57 -2.09
C TYR A 42 6.87 20.47 -0.62
N PRO A 43 7.79 20.74 0.32
CA PRO A 43 7.48 20.64 1.74
C PRO A 43 6.42 21.68 2.14
N GLY A 44 5.52 21.25 3.02
CA GLY A 44 4.53 22.09 3.66
C GLY A 44 5.08 22.83 4.88
N GLU A 45 4.17 23.37 5.69
CA GLU A 45 4.51 24.06 6.93
C GLU A 45 4.59 23.07 8.11
N GLY A 46 5.42 23.37 9.11
CA GLY A 46 5.45 22.60 10.35
C GLY A 46 6.52 21.52 10.35
N GLN A 47 6.09 20.26 10.55
CA GLN A 47 6.99 19.13 10.72
C GLN A 47 7.86 18.89 9.46
N ASN A 48 9.11 18.50 9.68
CA ASN A 48 10.08 18.27 8.60
C ASN A 48 10.97 17.03 8.83
N ALA A 49 10.53 16.10 9.68
CA ALA A 49 11.23 14.85 9.92
C ALA A 49 11.54 14.12 8.61
N GLY A 50 12.78 13.66 8.46
CA GLY A 50 13.22 12.89 7.29
C GLY A 50 13.47 13.69 6.01
N GLN A 51 13.33 15.02 6.02
CA GLN A 51 13.62 15.86 4.85
C GLN A 51 15.12 16.14 4.63
N ASP A 52 15.95 15.94 5.66
CA ASP A 52 17.39 16.16 5.56
C ASP A 52 18.04 15.26 4.49
N SER A 53 19.03 15.82 3.78
CA SER A 53 19.75 15.12 2.70
C SER A 53 20.51 13.85 3.14
N GLN A 54 20.65 13.65 4.45
CA GLN A 54 21.19 12.41 5.02
C GLN A 54 20.23 11.22 4.81
N TYR A 55 18.93 11.48 4.85
CA TYR A 55 17.87 10.47 4.83
C TYR A 55 17.12 10.49 3.50
N TYR A 56 16.70 11.67 3.06
CA TYR A 56 15.90 11.85 1.86
C TYR A 56 16.72 11.62 0.57
N PRO A 57 16.18 10.93 -0.46
CA PRO A 57 14.86 10.27 -0.52
C PRO A 57 14.88 8.78 -0.12
N LYS A 58 15.99 8.29 0.45
CA LYS A 58 16.18 6.85 0.67
C LYS A 58 15.28 6.28 1.76
N ASN A 59 14.90 7.10 2.72
CA ASN A 59 13.96 6.75 3.80
C ASN A 59 12.61 6.25 3.29
N ILE A 60 12.14 6.68 2.11
CA ILE A 60 10.84 6.28 1.54
C ILE A 60 10.91 5.24 0.41
N PHE A 61 12.10 4.78 0.04
CA PHE A 61 12.27 3.80 -1.06
C PHE A 61 12.10 2.33 -0.63
N GLY A 62 11.90 2.12 0.67
CA GLY A 62 11.80 0.80 1.28
C GLY A 62 10.38 0.25 1.36
N LEU A 63 10.31 -0.93 1.95
CA LEU A 63 9.08 -1.41 2.58
C LEU A 63 8.83 -0.60 3.87
N PRO A 64 7.59 -0.62 4.40
CA PRO A 64 7.31 0.03 5.68
C PRO A 64 8.25 -0.43 6.79
N GLY A 65 8.50 0.43 7.78
CA GLY A 65 9.43 0.18 8.89
C GLY A 65 9.17 -1.10 9.71
N ASN A 66 10.16 -1.55 10.49
CA ASN A 66 10.14 -2.87 11.16
C ASN A 66 9.31 -2.97 12.46
N ASN A 67 8.52 -1.96 12.82
CA ASN A 67 7.95 -1.79 14.17
C ASN A 67 6.43 -1.56 14.08
N LEU A 68 5.74 -2.51 13.45
CA LEU A 68 4.37 -2.45 12.92
C LEU A 68 3.27 -2.46 13.99
N ASP A 69 3.51 -1.77 15.10
CA ASP A 69 2.64 -1.66 16.25
C ASP A 69 1.93 -0.31 16.19
N GLU A 70 0.62 -0.36 16.00
CA GLU A 70 -0.24 0.82 15.97
C GLU A 70 -0.18 1.64 17.27
N THR A 71 0.40 1.14 18.36
CA THR A 71 0.52 1.87 19.63
C THR A 71 1.83 2.65 19.77
N ILE A 72 2.77 2.50 18.83
CA ILE A 72 4.09 3.13 18.88
C ILE A 72 4.22 4.08 17.67
N PRO A 73 4.18 5.42 17.87
CA PRO A 73 4.39 6.36 16.78
C PRO A 73 5.83 6.26 16.25
N PHE A 74 5.99 6.32 14.94
CA PHE A 74 7.28 6.47 14.29
C PHE A 74 7.65 7.92 14.11
N ASN A 75 8.84 8.32 14.55
CA ASN A 75 9.36 9.66 14.26
C ASN A 75 10.83 9.63 13.84
N SER A 76 11.33 8.45 13.44
CA SER A 76 12.71 8.27 13.00
C SER A 76 12.87 8.87 11.59
N PRO A 77 13.72 9.90 11.40
CA PRO A 77 13.95 10.49 10.08
C PRO A 77 14.43 9.50 9.01
N GLU A 78 15.02 8.37 9.43
CA GLU A 78 15.46 7.27 8.59
C GLU A 78 14.31 6.46 7.97
N GLN A 79 13.10 6.54 8.53
CA GLN A 79 11.97 5.66 8.21
C GLN A 79 10.78 6.41 7.61
N ILE A 80 10.66 7.72 7.85
CA ILE A 80 9.55 8.52 7.34
C ILE A 80 10.05 9.76 6.63
N LEU A 81 9.22 10.32 5.77
CA LEU A 81 9.32 11.66 5.22
C LEU A 81 8.05 12.44 5.58
N SER A 82 8.16 13.35 6.54
CA SER A 82 7.08 14.27 6.84
C SER A 82 6.91 15.25 5.68
N LEU A 83 5.70 15.32 5.13
CA LEU A 83 5.36 16.27 4.09
C LEU A 83 5.15 17.68 4.68
N GLY A 84 4.76 17.77 5.94
CA GLY A 84 4.26 18.99 6.56
C GLY A 84 2.87 19.39 6.05
N LEU A 85 2.24 20.34 6.73
CA LEU A 85 0.88 20.80 6.41
C LEU A 85 0.80 21.39 4.99
N GLY A 86 0.01 20.75 4.13
CA GLY A 86 -0.16 21.11 2.73
C GLY A 86 1.02 20.75 1.82
N GLY A 87 1.99 19.98 2.32
CA GLY A 87 3.11 19.47 1.51
C GLY A 87 2.65 18.48 0.46
N GLU A 88 3.43 18.35 -0.61
CA GLU A 88 3.11 17.48 -1.75
C GLU A 88 4.37 16.79 -2.27
N ILE A 89 4.27 15.50 -2.57
CA ILE A 89 5.31 14.72 -3.22
C ILE A 89 4.74 13.98 -4.43
N THR A 90 5.52 13.89 -5.51
CA THR A 90 5.24 13.00 -6.64
C THR A 90 6.35 11.95 -6.75
N VAL A 91 5.97 10.68 -6.69
CA VAL A 91 6.85 9.51 -6.69
C VAL A 91 6.50 8.55 -7.82
N GLY A 92 7.38 7.59 -8.08
CA GLY A 92 7.08 6.48 -8.98
C GLY A 92 8.19 5.45 -9.03
N PHE A 93 8.27 4.75 -10.16
CA PHE A 93 9.11 3.57 -10.34
C PHE A 93 9.92 3.70 -11.62
N LYS A 94 11.25 3.58 -11.52
CA LYS A 94 12.18 3.81 -12.62
C LYS A 94 12.01 2.82 -13.77
N ASN A 95 11.76 1.55 -13.43
CA ASN A 95 11.74 0.45 -14.39
C ASN A 95 10.39 -0.25 -14.48
N TYR A 96 9.38 0.24 -13.76
CA TYR A 96 8.08 -0.41 -13.65
C TYR A 96 6.96 0.61 -13.80
N LYS A 97 5.77 0.10 -14.08
CA LYS A 97 4.52 0.82 -13.91
C LYS A 97 3.56 -0.05 -13.12
N ILE A 98 2.68 0.56 -12.36
CA ILE A 98 1.56 -0.15 -11.74
C ILE A 98 0.52 -0.36 -12.83
N ILE A 99 -0.01 -1.56 -12.94
CA ILE A 99 -1.08 -1.93 -13.87
C ILE A 99 -2.35 -2.22 -13.08
N ASN A 100 -3.49 -2.04 -13.71
CA ASN A 100 -4.78 -2.41 -13.15
C ASN A 100 -4.92 -3.94 -13.15
N GLY A 101 -4.97 -4.52 -11.96
CA GLY A 101 -5.22 -5.94 -11.74
C GLY A 101 -6.51 -6.18 -10.95
N ASP A 102 -6.66 -7.39 -10.42
CA ASP A 102 -7.81 -7.68 -9.57
C ASP A 102 -7.62 -7.02 -8.18
N GLY A 103 -8.53 -6.11 -7.83
CA GLY A 103 -8.53 -5.42 -6.53
C GLY A 103 -7.55 -4.25 -6.48
N ASP A 104 -7.01 -3.98 -5.30
CA ASP A 104 -6.09 -2.85 -5.11
C ASP A 104 -4.75 -3.05 -5.82
N ASP A 105 -4.25 -1.98 -6.44
CA ASP A 105 -3.04 -2.02 -7.27
C ASP A 105 -1.82 -1.44 -6.56
N PHE A 106 -2.02 -0.55 -5.59
CA PHE A 106 -0.95 0.00 -4.76
C PHE A 106 -1.44 0.40 -3.37
N ILE A 107 -0.50 0.56 -2.45
CA ILE A 107 -0.76 0.98 -1.07
C ILE A 107 0.16 2.14 -0.72
N VAL A 108 -0.40 3.14 -0.04
CA VAL A 108 0.34 4.23 0.59
C VAL A 108 0.33 4.01 2.10
N PHE A 109 1.51 4.05 2.71
CA PHE A 109 1.69 3.88 4.14
C PHE A 109 2.05 5.21 4.78
N GLU A 110 1.26 5.55 5.78
CA GLU A 110 1.47 6.65 6.70
C GLU A 110 1.83 6.07 8.07
N ASN A 111 2.25 6.93 8.99
CA ASN A 111 2.48 6.63 10.39
C ASN A 111 1.22 6.76 11.27
N VAL A 112 0.10 6.12 10.91
CA VAL A 112 -1.12 6.18 11.75
C VAL A 112 -0.91 5.37 13.03
N PHE A 113 -1.17 5.98 14.18
CA PHE A 113 -1.05 5.32 15.49
C PHE A 113 -2.23 5.64 16.42
N LEU A 114 -2.53 4.73 17.33
CA LEU A 114 -3.51 4.89 18.39
C LEU A 114 -2.97 5.86 19.45
N ASN A 115 -3.60 7.02 19.59
CA ASN A 115 -3.23 7.99 20.61
C ASN A 115 -3.58 7.44 22.01
N PRO A 116 -2.58 7.22 22.90
CA PRO A 116 -2.79 6.57 24.18
C PRO A 116 -3.59 7.42 25.18
N ILE A 117 -3.74 8.72 24.92
CA ILE A 117 -4.44 9.66 25.80
C ILE A 117 -5.95 9.59 25.58
N ASN A 118 -6.38 9.56 24.32
CA ASN A 118 -7.80 9.65 23.96
C ASN A 118 -8.38 8.35 23.33
N GLY A 119 -7.53 7.36 23.04
CA GLY A 119 -7.92 6.07 22.47
C GLY A 119 -8.44 6.14 21.04
N LYS A 120 -8.14 7.22 20.30
CA LYS A 120 -8.46 7.38 18.88
C LYS A 120 -7.20 7.24 18.04
N TYR A 121 -7.33 6.83 16.79
CA TYR A 121 -6.23 6.96 15.84
C TYR A 121 -5.91 8.42 15.60
N PHE A 122 -4.63 8.75 15.71
CA PHE A 122 -4.04 9.97 15.21
C PHE A 122 -3.87 9.80 13.71
N ILE A 123 -4.59 10.61 12.94
CA ILE A 123 -4.59 10.53 11.47
C ILE A 123 -4.18 11.87 10.87
N GLU A 124 -3.40 11.79 9.81
CA GLU A 124 -2.94 12.94 9.05
C GLU A 124 -3.19 12.62 7.59
N PRO A 125 -4.38 12.95 7.05
CA PRO A 125 -4.79 12.45 5.74
C PRO A 125 -4.05 13.13 4.59
N ALA A 126 -3.84 12.36 3.52
CA ALA A 126 -3.40 12.87 2.24
C ALA A 126 -4.34 12.50 1.10
N GLU A 127 -4.56 13.48 0.23
CA GLU A 127 -5.18 13.27 -1.08
C GLU A 127 -4.20 12.53 -2.00
N VAL A 128 -4.69 11.51 -2.71
CA VAL A 128 -3.91 10.74 -3.68
C VAL A 128 -4.43 10.98 -5.08
N SER A 129 -3.52 11.28 -5.99
CA SER A 129 -3.79 11.37 -7.43
C SER A 129 -2.69 10.69 -8.22
N VAL A 130 -3.02 10.22 -9.42
CA VAL A 130 -2.11 9.38 -10.21
C VAL A 130 -2.08 9.79 -11.67
N SER A 131 -0.98 9.49 -12.33
CA SER A 131 -0.76 9.89 -13.72
C SER A 131 0.01 8.84 -14.52
N LYS A 132 -0.28 8.82 -15.83
CA LYS A 132 0.48 8.05 -16.83
C LYS A 132 1.68 8.80 -17.39
N ASP A 133 1.65 10.13 -17.35
CA ASP A 133 2.60 11.02 -18.03
C ASP A 133 3.30 12.02 -17.10
N GLY A 134 2.90 12.07 -15.83
CA GLY A 134 3.45 13.00 -14.84
C GLY A 134 2.96 14.44 -14.99
N ILE A 135 1.99 14.68 -15.89
CA ILE A 135 1.43 15.99 -16.21
C ILE A 135 -0.06 16.02 -15.85
N ASN A 136 -0.81 15.04 -16.36
CA ASN A 136 -2.25 14.92 -16.17
C ASN A 136 -2.53 13.96 -15.03
N PHE A 137 -2.94 14.50 -13.88
CA PHE A 137 -3.26 13.71 -12.68
C PHE A 137 -4.77 13.50 -12.56
N ILE A 138 -5.16 12.25 -12.32
CA ILE A 138 -6.52 11.85 -11.96
C ILE A 138 -6.53 11.58 -10.45
N LYS A 139 -7.42 12.29 -9.75
CA LYS A 139 -7.58 12.17 -8.31
C LYS A 139 -8.50 11.00 -7.95
N PHE A 140 -8.14 10.24 -6.92
CA PHE A 140 -9.06 9.30 -6.27
C PHE A 140 -10.17 10.04 -5.53
N PRO A 141 -11.45 9.65 -5.70
CA PRO A 141 -12.54 10.24 -4.96
C PRO A 141 -12.40 9.92 -3.46
N TYR A 142 -12.72 10.88 -2.60
CA TYR A 142 -12.78 10.67 -1.15
C TYR A 142 -13.93 11.44 -0.50
N ASP A 143 -14.33 10.99 0.68
CA ASP A 143 -15.32 11.65 1.52
C ASP A 143 -14.69 12.80 2.31
N THR A 144 -15.16 14.04 2.15
CA THR A 144 -14.53 15.21 2.80
C THR A 144 -14.81 15.34 4.30
N ILE A 145 -15.64 14.46 4.88
CA ILE A 145 -15.97 14.47 6.31
C ILE A 145 -15.09 13.47 7.06
N ASN A 146 -15.04 12.24 6.55
CA ASN A 146 -14.36 11.11 7.18
C ASN A 146 -13.08 10.68 6.45
N PHE A 147 -12.73 11.36 5.35
CA PHE A 147 -11.54 11.14 4.52
C PHE A 147 -11.47 9.77 3.83
N ILE A 148 -12.49 8.92 3.92
CA ILE A 148 -12.53 7.61 3.24
C ILE A 148 -12.18 7.78 1.77
N GLY A 149 -11.10 7.14 1.31
CA GLY A 149 -10.51 7.30 -0.02
C GLY A 149 -9.19 8.09 -0.04
N CYS A 150 -8.79 8.69 1.07
CA CYS A 150 -7.45 9.26 1.30
C CYS A 150 -6.45 8.21 1.76
N ALA A 151 -5.17 8.56 1.70
CA ALA A 151 -4.14 7.92 2.50
C ALA A 151 -4.08 8.51 3.91
N GLY A 152 -3.48 7.79 4.86
CA GLY A 152 -3.26 8.26 6.23
C GLY A 152 -4.41 7.97 7.19
N LEU A 153 -5.20 6.92 6.95
CA LEU A 153 -6.33 6.54 7.80
C LEU A 153 -6.12 5.23 8.56
N HIS A 154 -5.26 4.36 8.04
CA HIS A 154 -5.03 3.04 8.62
C HIS A 154 -3.57 2.86 9.06
N PRO A 155 -3.33 2.26 10.25
CA PRO A 155 -1.98 1.94 10.72
C PRO A 155 -1.18 1.11 9.73
N THR A 156 0.13 1.26 9.80
CA THR A 156 1.07 0.43 9.06
C THR A 156 1.26 -0.90 9.79
N LEU A 157 0.72 -1.98 9.21
CA LEU A 157 0.69 -3.34 9.77
C LEU A 157 1.37 -4.36 8.85
N TRP A 158 2.42 -3.93 8.13
CA TRP A 158 3.09 -4.67 7.05
C TRP A 158 3.12 -6.20 7.23
N ASN A 159 2.51 -6.90 6.29
CA ASN A 159 2.41 -8.35 6.31
C ASN A 159 2.92 -8.94 5.00
N SER A 160 4.19 -9.37 5.03
CA SER A 160 4.87 -9.97 3.88
C SER A 160 4.33 -11.35 3.45
N ARG A 161 3.29 -11.88 4.11
CA ARG A 161 2.58 -13.11 3.70
C ARG A 161 1.19 -12.82 3.16
N ASN A 162 0.60 -11.69 3.53
CA ASN A 162 -0.73 -11.28 3.07
C ASN A 162 -0.80 -9.75 3.03
N ILE A 163 -0.52 -9.19 1.85
CA ILE A 163 -0.47 -7.73 1.64
C ILE A 163 -1.78 -7.04 1.97
N GLN A 164 -2.90 -7.74 1.82
CA GLN A 164 -4.21 -7.19 2.16
C GLN A 164 -4.33 -6.85 3.65
N ASN A 165 -3.56 -7.54 4.49
CA ASN A 165 -3.48 -7.33 5.93
C ASN A 165 -2.31 -6.42 6.35
N SER A 166 -1.64 -5.75 5.41
CA SER A 166 -0.51 -4.85 5.71
C SER A 166 -0.92 -3.51 6.32
N GLY A 167 -2.22 -3.26 6.53
CA GLY A 167 -2.70 -1.92 6.86
C GLY A 167 -2.47 -0.95 5.69
N GLY A 168 -2.20 0.32 6.01
CA GLY A 168 -2.11 1.41 5.04
C GLY A 168 -3.38 1.57 4.21
N ASP A 169 -3.34 2.52 3.28
CA ASP A 169 -4.49 2.87 2.46
C ASP A 169 -4.28 2.41 1.02
N LYS A 170 -5.26 1.66 0.52
CA LYS A 170 -5.17 0.91 -0.72
C LYS A 170 -5.94 1.59 -1.84
N PHE A 171 -5.44 1.44 -3.07
CA PHE A 171 -5.94 2.16 -4.23
C PHE A 171 -6.07 1.22 -5.45
N ASP A 172 -7.29 1.12 -5.97
CA ASP A 172 -7.67 0.33 -7.16
C ASP A 172 -7.82 1.26 -8.38
N LEU A 173 -7.00 1.07 -9.42
CA LEU A 173 -7.05 1.88 -10.65
C LEU A 173 -8.35 1.72 -11.43
N ASN A 174 -9.02 0.57 -11.32
CA ASN A 174 -10.31 0.33 -11.94
C ASN A 174 -11.37 1.32 -11.43
N SER A 175 -11.29 1.73 -10.16
CA SER A 175 -12.22 2.69 -9.56
C SER A 175 -12.21 4.07 -10.22
N ILE A 176 -11.12 4.41 -10.92
CA ILE A 176 -10.92 5.68 -11.64
C ILE A 176 -10.72 5.47 -13.14
N GLY A 177 -10.98 4.26 -13.65
CA GLY A 177 -10.96 3.95 -15.08
C GLY A 177 -9.57 4.01 -15.74
N LEU A 178 -8.52 3.71 -14.98
CA LEU A 178 -7.14 3.61 -15.50
C LEU A 178 -6.71 2.14 -15.64
N ASP A 179 -5.89 1.87 -16.65
CA ASP A 179 -5.27 0.57 -16.93
C ASP A 179 -3.82 0.48 -16.40
N TYR A 180 -3.15 1.61 -16.24
CA TYR A 180 -1.84 1.72 -15.61
C TYR A 180 -1.53 3.14 -15.17
N ILE A 181 -0.53 3.28 -14.29
CA ILE A 181 0.06 4.56 -13.85
C ILE A 181 1.57 4.45 -13.75
N THR A 182 2.26 5.58 -13.84
CA THR A 182 3.71 5.70 -13.64
C THR A 182 4.07 6.66 -12.51
N HIS A 183 3.14 7.55 -12.14
CA HIS A 183 3.33 8.57 -11.11
C HIS A 183 2.20 8.51 -10.09
N ILE A 184 2.58 8.64 -8.82
CA ILE A 184 1.67 8.80 -7.69
C ILE A 184 2.01 10.14 -7.04
N LYS A 185 1.02 11.00 -6.88
CA LYS A 185 1.10 12.26 -6.17
C LYS A 185 0.31 12.15 -4.87
N ILE A 186 0.96 12.52 -3.78
CA ILE A 186 0.45 12.48 -2.42
C ILE A 186 0.53 13.90 -1.87
N ARG A 187 -0.59 14.44 -1.44
CA ARG A 187 -0.69 15.81 -0.91
C ARG A 187 -1.35 15.78 0.45
N ASP A 188 -0.66 16.30 1.46
CA ASP A 188 -1.23 16.51 2.78
C ASP A 188 -2.46 17.43 2.71
N ILE A 189 -3.54 16.99 3.36
CA ILE A 189 -4.78 17.76 3.52
C ILE A 189 -5.17 17.89 5.00
N SER A 190 -4.25 17.60 5.93
CA SER A 190 -4.50 17.60 7.38
C SER A 190 -4.94 18.97 7.92
N ARG A 191 -4.64 20.05 7.20
CA ARG A 191 -5.13 21.40 7.50
C ARG A 191 -6.66 21.49 7.51
N GLU A 192 -7.36 20.66 6.74
CA GLU A 192 -8.84 20.60 6.71
C GLU A 192 -9.41 20.14 8.06
N ILE A 193 -8.71 19.21 8.74
CA ILE A 193 -9.06 18.79 10.10
C ILE A 193 -8.87 19.95 11.07
N LEU A 194 -7.71 20.60 11.05
CA LEU A 194 -7.37 21.70 11.97
C LEU A 194 -8.32 22.89 11.85
N GLN A 195 -8.85 23.15 10.65
CA GLN A 195 -9.81 24.24 10.41
C GLN A 195 -11.23 23.92 10.91
N ASN A 196 -11.52 22.66 11.26
CA ASN A 196 -12.80 22.23 11.79
C ASN A 196 -12.62 21.50 13.13
N PRO A 197 -12.62 22.22 14.27
CA PRO A 197 -12.53 21.62 15.61
C PRO A 197 -13.62 20.61 15.97
N LYS A 198 -14.69 20.50 15.15
CA LYS A 198 -15.75 19.50 15.31
C LYS A 198 -15.50 18.22 14.49
N ASN A 199 -14.46 18.20 13.65
CA ASN A 199 -14.09 17.02 12.89
C ASN A 199 -13.80 15.85 13.87
N PRO A 200 -14.29 14.62 13.60
CA PRO A 200 -14.08 13.47 14.49
C PRO A 200 -12.60 13.17 14.77
N TYR A 201 -11.72 13.56 13.85
CA TYR A 201 -10.28 13.36 13.86
C TYR A 201 -9.49 14.59 14.32
N TYR A 202 -10.17 15.65 14.81
CA TYR A 202 -9.48 16.83 15.29
C TYR A 202 -8.51 16.49 16.43
N ASP A 203 -7.23 16.78 16.19
CA ASP A 203 -6.17 16.78 17.19
C ASP A 203 -5.29 18.03 16.96
N PRO A 204 -5.10 18.91 17.95
CA PRO A 204 -4.35 20.16 17.77
C PRO A 204 -2.85 19.96 17.49
N ILE A 205 -2.31 18.74 17.65
CA ILE A 205 -0.89 18.45 17.38
C ILE A 205 -0.64 17.96 15.96
N ILE A 206 -1.69 17.82 15.12
CA ILE A 206 -1.55 17.53 13.69
C ILE A 206 -0.57 18.50 13.04
N SER A 207 0.38 17.94 12.31
CA SER A 207 1.55 18.62 11.76
C SER A 207 1.88 18.23 10.31
N GLY A 208 1.20 17.24 9.75
CA GLY A 208 1.21 16.85 8.35
C GLY A 208 1.58 15.38 8.12
N PHE A 209 1.12 14.82 7.01
CA PHE A 209 1.32 13.42 6.60
C PHE A 209 2.79 12.95 6.69
N ASP A 210 3.05 11.87 7.42
CA ASP A 210 4.36 11.23 7.54
C ASP A 210 4.44 10.01 6.60
N LEU A 211 5.02 10.20 5.41
CA LEU A 211 5.15 9.13 4.41
C LEU A 211 6.18 8.09 4.86
N ASP A 212 5.73 6.87 5.15
CA ASP A 212 6.58 5.71 5.46
C ASP A 212 7.00 5.00 4.17
N ALA A 213 6.02 4.54 3.38
CA ALA A 213 6.30 3.79 2.16
C ALA A 213 5.18 3.89 1.12
N VAL A 214 5.52 3.54 -0.13
CA VAL A 214 4.56 3.29 -1.20
C VAL A 214 4.95 2.00 -1.92
N ILE A 215 4.00 1.09 -2.06
CA ILE A 215 4.21 -0.19 -2.76
C ILE A 215 3.23 -0.36 -3.91
N GLY A 216 3.70 -0.94 -5.02
CA GLY A 216 2.86 -1.47 -6.09
C GLY A 216 2.64 -2.97 -5.93
N ILE A 217 1.38 -3.40 -6.05
CA ILE A 217 0.92 -4.80 -5.95
C ILE A 217 0.88 -5.42 -7.34
N ASN A 218 0.18 -4.76 -8.27
CA ASN A 218 0.04 -5.19 -9.66
C ASN A 218 0.95 -4.32 -10.52
N TYR A 219 1.96 -4.92 -11.14
CA TYR A 219 2.97 -4.15 -11.90
C TYR A 219 3.56 -4.91 -13.07
N GLU A 220 4.05 -4.16 -14.05
CA GLU A 220 4.87 -4.69 -15.14
C GLU A 220 6.11 -3.84 -15.38
N ARG A 221 7.14 -4.47 -15.94
CA ARG A 221 8.36 -3.78 -16.31
C ARG A 221 8.08 -2.86 -17.50
N LEU A 222 8.59 -1.63 -17.46
CA LEU A 222 8.59 -0.74 -18.61
C LEU A 222 9.39 -1.41 -19.74
N GLN A 223 8.81 -1.44 -20.94
CA GLN A 223 9.44 -1.98 -22.15
C GLN A 223 10.42 -0.98 -22.76
#